data_AF-G4NG07-F1
#
_entry.id   AF-G4NG07-F1
#
_cell.length_a   1.000
_cell.length_b   1.000
_cell.length_c   1.000
_cell.angle_alpha   90.00
_cell.angle_beta   90.00
_cell.angle_gamma   90.00
#
_symmetry.space_group_name_H-M   'P 1'
#
loop_
_entity.id
_entity.type
_entity.pdbx_description
1 polymer ?
#
loop_
_entity_poly.entity_id
_entity_poly.type
_entity_poly.pdbx_seq_one_letter_code
_entity_poly.pdbx_strand_id
1 'polypeptide(L)'
;MPVNPPPDVKLPVVVWGNGACLANGLRFQDFLTEIASHGYIAIASGAPNGTGNTTSRWMTDSIDWVGKHAGKGRYATVDAKRIVAAGQSCGGLETYDQKNDPRIRGLGIFNSGLRNNTMAWQTSQSPCFTFWAGERDYKNLPAGTPSWKGNQPVGHAGTYRQLYGGTFGVAAVKWLDWLLKGDATAADFFKGDGAVAAGWVVESKNLDKVPVAAAP
;
A
#
# COMPACT_ATOMS: atom_id res chain seq x y z
N MET A 1 -3.91 18.00 5.31
CA MET A 1 -2.62 18.49 4.77
C MET A 1 -1.90 19.23 5.88
N PRO A 2 -0.57 19.14 5.96
CA PRO A 2 0.20 19.97 6.88
C PRO A 2 -0.13 21.45 6.66
N VAL A 3 -0.25 22.22 7.74
CA VAL A 3 -0.64 23.64 7.64
C VAL A 3 0.47 24.45 6.99
N ASN A 4 1.74 24.18 7.35
CA ASN A 4 2.93 24.85 6.83
C ASN A 4 4.03 23.81 6.54
N PRO A 5 3.91 22.98 5.49
CA PRO A 5 4.99 22.08 5.12
C PRO A 5 6.17 22.88 4.55
N PRO A 6 7.41 22.39 4.70
CA PRO A 6 8.55 22.96 3.99
C PRO A 6 8.29 23.03 2.47
N PRO A 7 8.72 24.09 1.77
CA PRO A 7 8.33 24.34 0.38
C PRO A 7 8.76 23.25 -0.63
N ASP A 8 9.83 22.53 -0.31
CA ASP A 8 10.47 21.48 -1.09
C ASP A 8 9.88 20.09 -0.83
N VAL A 9 9.06 19.93 0.21
CA VAL A 9 8.48 18.63 0.56
C VAL A 9 7.44 18.20 -0.47
N LYS A 10 7.66 16.99 -1.00
CA LYS A 10 6.71 16.24 -1.84
C LYS A 10 6.29 14.97 -1.12
N LEU A 11 5.01 14.93 -0.73
CA LEU A 11 4.40 13.85 0.03
C LEU A 11 3.81 12.80 -0.94
N PRO A 12 4.33 11.57 -0.94
CA PRO A 12 3.72 10.46 -1.67
C PRO A 12 2.35 10.10 -1.11
N VAL A 13 1.53 9.42 -1.92
CA VAL A 13 0.14 9.08 -1.59
C VAL A 13 -0.06 7.58 -1.45
N VAL A 14 -0.78 7.20 -0.39
CA VAL A 14 -1.30 5.84 -0.17
C VAL A 14 -2.81 5.89 -0.28
N VAL A 15 -3.38 5.26 -1.31
CA VAL A 15 -4.83 5.04 -1.43
C VAL A 15 -5.17 3.71 -0.75
N TRP A 16 -6.13 3.74 0.18
CA TRP A 16 -6.41 2.61 1.07
C TRP A 16 -7.84 2.08 0.97
N GLY A 17 -7.98 0.80 0.63
CA GLY A 17 -9.24 0.04 0.70
C GLY A 17 -9.48 -0.60 2.07
N ASN A 18 -10.69 -0.45 2.61
CA ASN A 18 -11.01 -0.93 3.95
C ASN A 18 -11.41 -2.41 4.00
N GLY A 19 -11.02 -3.07 5.10
CA GLY A 19 -11.55 -4.38 5.50
C GLY A 19 -13.08 -4.42 5.62
N ALA A 20 -13.65 -5.59 5.31
CA ALA A 20 -15.10 -5.82 5.23
C ALA A 20 -15.85 -4.85 4.29
N CYS A 21 -15.12 -4.21 3.38
CA CYS A 21 -15.62 -3.19 2.47
C CYS A 21 -16.25 -2.00 3.20
N LEU A 22 -15.89 -1.72 4.45
CA LEU A 22 -16.60 -0.71 5.24
C LEU A 22 -16.30 0.70 4.71
N ALA A 23 -17.35 1.49 4.46
CA ALA A 23 -17.24 2.89 4.08
C ALA A 23 -16.89 3.85 5.26
N ASN A 24 -16.26 3.32 6.31
CA ASN A 24 -15.76 4.11 7.42
C ASN A 24 -14.26 4.40 7.24
N GLY A 25 -13.93 5.62 6.82
CA GLY A 25 -12.55 6.06 6.61
C GLY A 25 -11.65 6.04 7.86
N LEU A 26 -12.21 5.93 9.05
CA LEU A 26 -11.45 5.78 10.31
C LEU A 26 -11.14 4.32 10.68
N ARG A 27 -11.55 3.35 9.86
CA ARG A 27 -11.44 1.92 10.20
C ARG A 27 -10.01 1.48 10.52
N PHE A 28 -9.03 2.07 9.86
CA PHE A 28 -7.59 1.80 10.02
C PHE A 28 -6.83 3.04 10.51
N GLN A 29 -7.47 3.90 11.31
CA GLN A 29 -6.88 5.19 11.71
C GLN A 29 -5.50 5.04 12.34
N ASP A 30 -5.26 4.05 13.21
CA ASP A 30 -3.98 3.91 13.93
C ASP A 30 -2.85 3.60 12.93
N PHE A 31 -3.08 2.62 12.05
CA PHE A 31 -2.15 2.24 10.98
C PHE A 31 -1.92 3.34 9.93
N LEU A 32 -2.98 4.01 9.49
CA LEU A 32 -2.85 5.08 8.48
C LEU A 32 -2.27 6.36 9.06
N THR A 33 -2.49 6.62 10.35
CA THR A 33 -1.84 7.74 11.07
C THR A 33 -0.36 7.47 11.26
N GLU A 34 0.02 6.23 11.58
CA GLU A 34 1.43 5.83 11.59
C GLU A 34 2.06 6.14 10.23
N ILE A 35 1.49 5.62 9.13
CA ILE A 35 2.01 5.92 7.78
C ILE A 35 2.08 7.44 7.55
N ALA A 36 1.03 8.19 7.86
CA ALA A 36 1.02 9.64 7.66
C ALA A 36 2.11 10.37 8.45
N SER A 37 2.46 9.88 9.64
CA SER A 37 3.52 10.43 10.49
C SER A 37 4.92 10.36 9.85
N HIS A 38 5.12 9.44 8.91
CA HIS A 38 6.36 9.31 8.13
C HIS A 38 6.36 10.15 6.85
N GLY A 39 5.48 11.14 6.73
CA GLY A 39 5.49 12.08 5.59
C GLY A 39 4.75 11.53 4.36
N TYR A 40 3.58 10.95 4.57
CA TYR A 40 2.68 10.46 3.52
C TYR A 40 1.30 11.11 3.61
N ILE A 41 0.59 11.13 2.48
CA ILE A 41 -0.85 11.37 2.47
C ILE A 41 -1.57 10.03 2.35
N ALA A 42 -2.31 9.65 3.38
CA ALA A 42 -3.21 8.51 3.33
C ALA A 42 -4.62 8.95 2.92
N ILE A 43 -5.20 8.33 1.90
CA ILE A 43 -6.58 8.53 1.46
C ILE A 43 -7.33 7.20 1.64
N ALA A 44 -8.12 7.10 2.69
CA ALA A 44 -8.92 5.91 2.97
C ALA A 44 -10.29 6.00 2.30
N SER A 45 -10.78 4.88 1.78
CA SER A 45 -12.13 4.80 1.22
C SER A 45 -13.20 5.11 2.27
N GLY A 46 -14.12 6.03 1.94
CA GLY A 46 -15.27 6.38 2.77
C GLY A 46 -15.06 7.53 3.75
N ALA A 47 -16.17 8.07 4.24
CA ALA A 47 -16.17 9.20 5.16
C ALA A 47 -15.79 8.76 6.57
N PRO A 48 -15.27 9.67 7.42
CA PRO A 48 -15.12 9.39 8.84
C PRO A 48 -16.46 8.95 9.45
N ASN A 49 -16.49 7.78 10.10
CA ASN A 49 -17.72 7.15 10.62
C ASN A 49 -18.81 6.86 9.56
N GLY A 50 -18.43 6.79 8.28
CA GLY A 50 -19.35 6.44 7.20
C GLY A 50 -19.90 5.01 7.32
N THR A 51 -21.05 4.78 6.70
CA THR A 51 -21.75 3.51 6.67
C THR A 51 -21.91 3.00 5.24
N GLY A 52 -22.20 1.71 5.09
CA GLY A 52 -22.32 1.05 3.79
C GLY A 52 -21.00 0.49 3.28
N ASN A 53 -20.99 0.15 2.00
CA ASN A 53 -19.91 -0.64 1.39
C ASN A 53 -19.14 0.16 0.35
N THR A 54 -17.81 0.06 0.41
CA THR A 54 -16.88 0.57 -0.59
C THR A 54 -16.86 -0.32 -1.84
N THR A 55 -16.29 0.21 -2.91
CA THR A 55 -15.97 -0.53 -4.12
C THR A 55 -14.60 -0.11 -4.62
N SER A 56 -14.00 -0.88 -5.52
CA SER A 56 -12.72 -0.53 -6.16
C SER A 56 -12.76 0.81 -6.89
N ARG A 57 -13.94 1.25 -7.36
CA ARG A 57 -14.09 2.57 -7.98
C ARG A 57 -13.73 3.70 -7.02
N TRP A 58 -13.97 3.58 -5.72
CA TRP A 58 -13.63 4.63 -4.75
C TRP A 58 -12.12 4.81 -4.60
N MET A 59 -11.34 3.73 -4.76
CA MET A 59 -9.89 3.82 -4.85
C MET A 59 -9.49 4.54 -6.14
N THR A 60 -10.10 4.20 -7.28
CA THR A 60 -9.87 4.91 -8.55
C THR A 60 -10.22 6.39 -8.45
N ASP A 61 -11.34 6.75 -7.81
CA ASP A 61 -11.73 8.15 -7.57
C ASP A 61 -10.70 8.90 -6.73
N SER A 62 -10.08 8.23 -5.76
CA SER A 62 -8.99 8.79 -4.96
C SER A 62 -7.74 9.06 -5.82
N ILE A 63 -7.38 8.13 -6.71
CA ILE A 63 -6.26 8.31 -7.65
C ILE A 63 -6.58 9.45 -8.64
N ASP A 64 -7.80 9.51 -9.17
CA ASP A 64 -8.29 10.58 -10.06
C ASP A 64 -8.20 11.94 -9.36
N TRP A 65 -8.62 12.00 -8.09
CA TRP A 65 -8.52 13.19 -7.26
C TRP A 65 -7.06 13.65 -7.09
N VAL A 66 -6.13 12.74 -6.80
CA VAL A 66 -4.70 13.07 -6.69
C VAL A 66 -4.21 13.68 -8.00
N GLY A 67 -4.51 13.05 -9.14
CA GLY A 67 -4.12 13.55 -10.46
C GLY A 67 -4.67 14.95 -10.77
N LYS A 68 -5.88 15.26 -10.30
CA LYS A 68 -6.52 16.56 -10.52
C LYS A 68 -5.98 17.66 -9.61
N HIS A 69 -5.65 17.34 -8.36
CA HIS A 69 -5.44 18.34 -7.30
C HIS A 69 -3.99 18.47 -6.82
N ALA A 70 -3.15 17.46 -7.01
CA ALA A 70 -1.76 17.50 -6.55
C ALA A 70 -0.98 18.67 -7.13
N GLY A 71 -0.11 19.28 -6.32
CA GLY A 71 0.69 20.44 -6.70
C GLY A 71 -0.07 21.76 -6.78
N LYS A 72 -1.36 21.82 -6.36
CA LYS A 72 -2.20 23.03 -6.48
C LYS A 72 -2.73 23.52 -5.13
N GLY A 73 -2.62 24.83 -4.88
CA GLY A 73 -3.21 25.49 -3.71
C GLY A 73 -2.85 24.77 -2.40
N ARG A 74 -3.86 24.41 -1.60
CA ARG A 74 -3.68 23.66 -0.34
C ARG A 74 -3.05 22.26 -0.49
N TYR A 75 -2.86 21.79 -1.72
CA TYR A 75 -2.29 20.48 -2.06
C TYR A 75 -0.93 20.59 -2.77
N ALA A 76 -0.24 21.74 -2.66
CA ALA A 76 1.04 22.00 -3.31
C ALA A 76 2.12 20.94 -3.03
N THR A 77 2.05 20.27 -1.86
CA THR A 77 2.99 19.24 -1.45
C THR A 77 2.58 17.82 -1.84
N VAL A 78 1.36 17.57 -2.33
CA VAL A 78 0.97 16.22 -2.79
C VAL A 78 1.75 15.86 -4.05
N ASP A 79 2.31 14.65 -4.09
CA ASP A 79 3.04 14.14 -5.25
C ASP A 79 2.22 13.11 -6.05
N ALA A 80 1.69 13.53 -7.19
CA ALA A 80 0.94 12.66 -8.10
C ALA A 80 1.82 11.63 -8.85
N LYS A 81 3.15 11.73 -8.79
CA LYS A 81 4.06 10.74 -9.43
C LYS A 81 4.36 9.56 -8.52
N ARG A 82 4.00 9.66 -7.23
CA ARG A 82 4.33 8.68 -6.19
C ARG A 82 3.07 8.24 -5.47
N ILE A 83 2.26 7.43 -6.15
CA ILE A 83 1.00 6.88 -5.63
C ILE A 83 1.13 5.36 -5.49
N VAL A 84 0.62 4.78 -4.40
CA VAL A 84 0.35 3.34 -4.30
C VAL A 84 -1.11 3.09 -3.96
N ALA A 85 -1.60 1.92 -4.36
CA ALA A 85 -2.88 1.39 -3.90
C ALA A 85 -2.62 0.24 -2.94
N ALA A 86 -3.28 0.25 -1.79
CA ALA A 86 -3.17 -0.81 -0.80
C ALA A 86 -4.51 -1.04 -0.09
N GLY A 87 -4.68 -2.18 0.56
CA GLY A 87 -5.91 -2.42 1.31
C GLY A 87 -5.96 -3.76 2.02
N GLN A 88 -6.86 -3.83 3.00
CA GLN A 88 -7.03 -5.01 3.84
C GLN A 88 -8.24 -5.84 3.44
N SER A 89 -8.10 -7.17 3.36
CA SER A 89 -9.22 -8.10 3.11
C SER A 89 -10.05 -7.70 1.88
N CYS A 90 -11.31 -7.28 2.03
CA CYS A 90 -12.13 -6.76 0.93
C CYS A 90 -11.47 -5.57 0.22
N GLY A 91 -10.91 -4.62 0.97
CA GLY A 91 -10.12 -3.54 0.40
C GLY A 91 -8.86 -4.01 -0.34
N GLY A 92 -8.32 -5.18 0.04
CA GLY A 92 -7.29 -5.86 -0.75
C GLY A 92 -7.84 -6.34 -2.09
N LEU A 93 -9.06 -6.89 -2.13
CA LEU A 93 -9.78 -7.23 -3.37
C LEU A 93 -10.02 -5.99 -4.24
N GLU A 94 -10.37 -4.86 -3.63
CA GLU A 94 -10.51 -3.58 -4.34
C GLU A 94 -9.16 -3.07 -4.88
N THR A 95 -8.07 -3.35 -4.19
CA THR A 95 -6.70 -3.01 -4.60
C THR A 95 -6.28 -3.81 -5.84
N TYR A 96 -6.69 -5.08 -5.94
CA TYR A 96 -6.41 -5.92 -7.13
C TYR A 96 -6.94 -5.31 -8.44
N ASP A 97 -8.01 -4.50 -8.38
CA ASP A 97 -8.56 -3.83 -9.54
C ASP A 97 -7.69 -2.66 -10.04
N GLN A 98 -6.79 -2.14 -9.20
CA GLN A 98 -5.91 -1.02 -9.54
C GLN A 98 -4.62 -1.45 -10.25
N LYS A 99 -4.40 -2.76 -10.44
CA LYS A 99 -3.13 -3.36 -10.88
C LYS A 99 -2.54 -2.90 -12.22
N ASN A 100 -3.38 -2.29 -13.05
CA ASN A 100 -3.04 -1.80 -14.37
C ASN A 100 -3.20 -0.28 -14.47
N ASP A 101 -3.45 0.42 -13.37
CA ASP A 101 -3.47 1.88 -13.38
C ASP A 101 -2.03 2.38 -13.55
N PRO A 102 -1.69 3.08 -14.64
CA PRO A 102 -0.31 3.49 -14.92
C PRO A 102 0.20 4.56 -13.93
N ARG A 103 -0.68 5.15 -13.11
CA ARG A 103 -0.33 6.20 -12.14
C ARG A 103 0.21 5.65 -10.84
N ILE A 104 -0.06 4.38 -10.52
CA ILE A 104 0.44 3.76 -9.30
C ILE A 104 1.82 3.15 -9.50
N ARG A 105 2.60 3.12 -8.42
CA ARG A 105 3.99 2.60 -8.39
C ARG A 105 4.07 1.17 -7.86
N GLY A 106 3.02 0.71 -7.18
CA GLY A 106 2.96 -0.62 -6.59
C GLY A 106 1.65 -0.87 -5.85
N LEU A 107 1.46 -2.14 -5.49
CA LEU A 107 0.27 -2.66 -4.84
C LEU A 107 0.63 -3.27 -3.48
N GLY A 108 -0.12 -2.91 -2.44
CA GLY A 108 0.00 -3.47 -1.10
C GLY A 108 -1.23 -4.32 -0.75
N ILE A 109 -1.08 -5.64 -0.73
CA ILE A 109 -2.17 -6.57 -0.42
C ILE A 109 -2.04 -7.02 1.03
N PHE A 110 -2.93 -6.55 1.89
CA PHE A 110 -2.86 -6.82 3.33
C PHE A 110 -3.97 -7.78 3.76
N ASN A 111 -3.61 -8.90 4.40
CA ASN A 111 -4.54 -9.96 4.79
C ASN A 111 -5.60 -10.30 3.72
N SER A 112 -5.18 -10.51 2.47
CA SER A 112 -6.13 -10.69 1.37
C SER A 112 -5.62 -11.66 0.32
N GLY A 113 -6.55 -12.10 -0.52
CA GLY A 113 -6.28 -12.92 -1.68
C GLY A 113 -7.53 -13.17 -2.52
N LEU A 114 -7.36 -13.26 -3.84
CA LEU A 114 -8.44 -13.51 -4.78
C LEU A 114 -9.02 -14.89 -4.50
N ARG A 115 -10.35 -15.02 -4.38
CA ARG A 115 -11.01 -16.30 -4.04
C ARG A 115 -11.25 -17.21 -5.26
N ASN A 116 -11.74 -16.63 -6.36
CA ASN A 116 -12.21 -17.38 -7.53
C ASN A 116 -11.36 -17.12 -8.78
N ASN A 117 -11.24 -15.85 -9.20
CA ASN A 117 -10.54 -15.48 -10.43
C ASN A 117 -9.07 -15.11 -10.16
N THR A 118 -8.27 -16.08 -9.73
CA THR A 118 -6.85 -15.84 -9.42
C THR A 118 -6.01 -15.58 -10.67
N MET A 119 -6.52 -15.96 -11.85
CA MET A 119 -5.91 -15.70 -13.15
C MET A 119 -5.91 -14.22 -13.50
N ALA A 120 -6.81 -13.42 -12.93
CA ALA A 120 -6.81 -11.96 -13.12
C ALA A 120 -5.45 -11.33 -12.79
N TRP A 121 -4.68 -11.95 -11.88
CA TRP A 121 -3.37 -11.46 -11.48
C TRP A 121 -2.26 -11.66 -12.50
N GLN A 122 -2.42 -12.59 -13.45
CA GLN A 122 -1.48 -12.83 -14.55
C GLN A 122 -1.38 -11.68 -15.56
N THR A 123 -2.16 -10.62 -15.36
CA THR A 123 -2.08 -9.39 -16.18
C THR A 123 -1.50 -8.21 -15.40
N SER A 124 -1.14 -8.39 -14.13
CA SER A 124 -0.62 -7.32 -13.29
C SER A 124 0.70 -6.79 -13.84
N GLN A 125 0.79 -5.47 -13.97
CA GLN A 125 2.02 -4.78 -14.40
C GLN A 125 2.75 -4.10 -13.24
N SER A 126 2.09 -3.95 -12.09
CA SER A 126 2.68 -3.29 -10.93
C SER A 126 3.43 -4.27 -10.01
N PRO A 127 4.51 -3.81 -9.35
CA PRO A 127 5.09 -4.50 -8.21
C PRO A 127 4.04 -4.84 -7.14
N CYS A 128 4.11 -6.04 -6.59
CA CYS A 128 3.14 -6.55 -5.61
C CYS A 128 3.81 -6.92 -4.30
N PHE A 129 3.33 -6.33 -3.20
CA PHE A 129 3.76 -6.65 -1.86
C PHE A 129 2.59 -7.18 -1.05
N THR A 130 2.70 -8.43 -0.61
CA THR A 130 1.64 -9.10 0.15
C THR A 130 2.06 -9.25 1.61
N PHE A 131 1.29 -8.64 2.50
CA PHE A 131 1.48 -8.68 3.94
C PHE A 131 0.40 -9.60 4.52
N TRP A 132 0.78 -10.86 4.68
CA TRP A 132 -0.03 -11.98 5.14
C TRP A 132 -1.07 -12.51 4.14
N ALA A 133 -1.10 -13.84 3.99
CA ALA A 133 -1.87 -14.62 3.00
C ALA A 133 -1.42 -14.37 1.55
N GLY A 134 -2.29 -14.70 0.59
CA GLY A 134 -2.06 -14.45 -0.84
C GLY A 134 -1.08 -15.42 -1.51
N GLU A 135 -0.81 -16.60 -0.92
CA GLU A 135 0.10 -17.62 -1.46
C GLU A 135 -0.20 -17.97 -2.91
N ARG A 136 -1.49 -18.14 -3.21
CA ARG A 136 -1.96 -18.49 -4.55
C ARG A 136 -1.75 -17.35 -5.54
N ASP A 137 -2.06 -16.13 -5.14
CA ASP A 137 -1.94 -14.96 -6.01
C ASP A 137 -0.47 -14.66 -6.29
N TYR A 138 0.38 -14.72 -5.26
CA TYR A 138 1.83 -14.60 -5.40
C TYR A 138 2.44 -15.63 -6.37
N LYS A 139 1.91 -16.87 -6.39
CA LYS A 139 2.32 -17.91 -7.35
C LYS A 139 1.87 -17.61 -8.78
N ASN A 140 0.71 -16.99 -8.93
CA ASN A 140 0.11 -16.67 -10.23
C ASN A 140 0.58 -15.33 -10.84
N LEU A 141 1.49 -14.61 -10.19
CA LEU A 141 2.09 -13.41 -10.76
C LEU A 141 2.83 -13.70 -12.07
N PRO A 142 2.77 -12.80 -13.06
CA PRO A 142 3.54 -12.94 -14.30
C PRO A 142 5.03 -13.08 -14.01
N ALA A 143 5.71 -13.90 -14.83
CA ALA A 143 7.16 -14.00 -14.77
C ALA A 143 7.82 -12.63 -14.92
N GLY A 144 8.84 -12.35 -14.11
CA GLY A 144 9.53 -11.06 -14.11
C GLY A 144 8.88 -9.97 -13.25
N THR A 145 7.65 -10.17 -12.75
CA THR A 145 7.02 -9.19 -11.85
C THR A 145 7.79 -9.09 -10.53
N PRO A 146 8.20 -7.89 -10.08
CA PRO A 146 8.76 -7.70 -8.76
C PRO A 146 7.70 -7.99 -7.68
N SER A 147 7.99 -8.91 -6.78
CA SER A 147 7.07 -9.23 -5.72
C SER A 147 7.71 -9.74 -4.44
N TRP A 148 7.04 -9.45 -3.35
CA TRP A 148 7.39 -9.89 -2.00
C TRP A 148 6.13 -10.36 -1.30
N LYS A 149 6.23 -11.47 -0.57
CA LYS A 149 5.18 -11.98 0.30
C LYS A 149 5.80 -12.30 1.64
N GLY A 150 5.22 -11.75 2.70
CA GLY A 150 5.59 -12.07 4.08
C GLY A 150 4.38 -12.54 4.87
N ASN A 151 4.57 -13.58 5.68
CA ASN A 151 3.58 -14.05 6.64
C ASN A 151 4.09 -13.92 8.06
N GLN A 152 3.19 -13.64 8.99
CA GLN A 152 3.42 -13.70 10.44
C GLN A 152 2.32 -14.54 11.09
N PRO A 153 2.55 -15.13 12.27
CA PRO A 153 1.58 -15.96 12.99
C PRO A 153 0.50 -15.08 13.67
N VAL A 154 -0.08 -14.16 12.92
CA VAL A 154 -1.16 -13.27 13.33
C VAL A 154 -2.45 -13.68 12.62
N GLY A 155 -3.61 -13.41 13.21
CA GLY A 155 -4.89 -13.68 12.57
C GLY A 155 -5.24 -12.67 11.46
N HIS A 156 -6.39 -12.86 10.81
CA HIS A 156 -6.91 -11.98 9.75
C HIS A 156 -7.01 -10.50 10.15
N ALA A 157 -7.22 -10.24 11.45
CA ALA A 157 -7.28 -8.90 12.00
C ALA A 157 -5.92 -8.18 12.02
N GLY A 158 -4.80 -8.90 11.81
CA GLY A 158 -3.45 -8.35 11.75
C GLY A 158 -3.03 -7.57 13.01
N THR A 159 -2.09 -6.64 12.84
CA THR A 159 -1.50 -5.85 13.92
C THR A 159 -1.86 -4.35 13.89
N TYR A 160 -2.79 -3.95 13.01
CA TYR A 160 -3.10 -2.53 12.69
C TYR A 160 -3.47 -1.63 13.87
N ARG A 161 -3.97 -2.18 14.98
CA ARG A 161 -4.38 -1.43 16.19
C ARG A 161 -3.32 -1.40 17.29
N GLN A 162 -2.20 -2.07 17.06
CA GLN A 162 -1.07 -2.01 17.97
C GLN A 162 -0.37 -0.66 17.81
N LEU A 163 0.44 -0.30 18.81
CA LEU A 163 1.29 0.88 18.73
C LEU A 163 2.12 0.84 17.44
N TYR A 164 2.20 1.98 16.74
CA TYR A 164 2.86 2.12 15.44
C TYR A 164 2.28 1.22 14.34
N GLY A 165 1.00 0.85 14.43
CA GLY A 165 0.36 -0.12 13.53
C GLY A 165 0.92 -1.54 13.64
N GLY A 166 1.70 -1.81 14.69
CA GLY A 166 2.42 -3.06 14.93
C GLY A 166 3.42 -3.41 13.82
N THR A 167 3.74 -4.70 13.72
CA THR A 167 4.68 -5.22 12.71
C THR A 167 4.26 -4.88 11.27
N PHE A 168 2.95 -4.77 11.00
CA PHE A 168 2.43 -4.45 9.68
C PHE A 168 2.61 -2.97 9.36
N GLY A 169 2.44 -2.08 10.34
CA GLY A 169 2.75 -0.65 10.21
C GLY A 169 4.23 -0.43 9.88
N VAL A 170 5.12 -1.05 10.65
CA VAL A 170 6.58 -0.99 10.41
C VAL A 170 6.95 -1.49 9.01
N ALA A 171 6.41 -2.65 8.60
CA ALA A 171 6.67 -3.19 7.27
C ALA A 171 6.07 -2.31 6.17
N ALA A 172 4.87 -1.77 6.36
CA ALA A 172 4.25 -0.87 5.38
C ALA A 172 5.07 0.40 5.18
N VAL A 173 5.52 1.06 6.26
CA VAL A 173 6.35 2.26 6.18
C VAL A 173 7.66 1.98 5.44
N LYS A 174 8.37 0.90 5.79
CA LYS A 174 9.61 0.51 5.09
C LYS A 174 9.37 0.23 3.61
N TRP A 175 8.26 -0.43 3.28
CA TRP A 175 7.90 -0.70 1.88
C TRP A 175 7.67 0.60 1.11
N LEU A 176 6.93 1.53 1.70
CA LEU A 176 6.64 2.83 1.10
C LEU A 176 7.92 3.68 0.97
N ASP A 177 8.78 3.70 1.98
CA ASP A 177 10.03 4.46 1.96
C ASP A 177 10.97 3.94 0.88
N TRP A 178 11.07 2.61 0.76
CA TRP A 178 11.83 2.01 -0.33
C TRP A 178 11.23 2.37 -1.70
N LEU A 179 9.94 2.12 -1.92
CA LEU A 179 9.32 2.24 -3.24
C LEU A 179 9.16 3.70 -3.70
N LEU A 180 8.75 4.58 -2.79
CA LEU A 180 8.34 5.94 -3.11
C LEU A 180 9.38 7.00 -2.76
N LYS A 181 10.29 6.73 -1.83
CA LYS A 181 11.36 7.66 -1.44
C LYS A 181 12.76 7.16 -1.77
N GLY A 182 12.90 6.00 -2.40
CA GLY A 182 14.21 5.48 -2.78
C GLY A 182 15.13 5.13 -1.61
N ASP A 183 14.55 4.87 -0.43
CA ASP A 183 15.33 4.56 0.76
C ASP A 183 15.95 3.16 0.64
N ALA A 184 17.27 3.13 0.47
CA ALA A 184 18.04 1.89 0.38
C ALA A 184 18.10 1.11 1.69
N THR A 185 18.12 1.79 2.84
CA THR A 185 18.09 1.14 4.15
C THR A 185 16.73 0.50 4.41
N ALA A 186 15.64 1.12 3.94
CA ALA A 186 14.32 0.50 3.97
C ALA A 186 14.24 -0.74 3.04
N ALA A 187 14.95 -0.73 1.90
CA ALA A 187 15.03 -1.86 0.99
C ALA A 187 15.67 -3.10 1.64
N ASP A 188 16.65 -2.92 2.52
CA ASP A 188 17.35 -4.02 3.20
C ASP A 188 16.42 -4.87 4.07
N PHE A 189 15.32 -4.29 4.55
CA PHE A 189 14.28 -5.05 5.25
C PHE A 189 13.66 -6.14 4.37
N PHE A 190 13.47 -5.87 3.07
CA PHE A 190 12.81 -6.79 2.14
C PHE A 190 13.79 -7.66 1.36
N LYS A 191 14.97 -7.12 1.05
CA LYS A 191 16.00 -7.77 0.23
C LYS A 191 16.96 -8.63 1.04
N GLY A 192 17.20 -8.27 2.30
CA GLY A 192 18.04 -9.02 3.23
C GLY A 192 17.21 -9.71 4.30
N ASP A 193 17.84 -9.93 5.45
CA ASP A 193 17.23 -10.69 6.56
C ASP A 193 16.36 -9.83 7.48
N GLY A 194 16.18 -8.54 7.22
CA GLY A 194 15.49 -7.63 8.14
C GLY A 194 14.04 -8.05 8.45
N ALA A 195 13.28 -8.47 7.44
CA ALA A 195 11.95 -9.02 7.64
C ALA A 195 11.97 -10.35 8.40
N VAL A 196 12.91 -11.25 8.09
CA VAL A 196 13.05 -12.54 8.78
C VAL A 196 13.41 -12.34 10.25
N ALA A 197 14.33 -11.44 10.55
CA ALA A 197 14.70 -11.04 11.91
C ALA A 197 13.52 -10.40 12.67
N ALA A 198 12.63 -9.72 11.96
CA ALA A 198 11.36 -9.21 12.50
C ALA A 198 10.24 -10.28 12.57
N GLY A 199 10.56 -11.55 12.36
CA GLY A 199 9.65 -12.69 12.51
C GLY A 199 8.74 -12.96 11.32
N TRP A 200 9.05 -12.42 10.14
CA TRP A 200 8.31 -12.71 8.91
C TRP A 200 8.84 -13.97 8.22
N VAL A 201 7.93 -14.83 7.74
CA VAL A 201 8.24 -15.89 6.80
C VAL A 201 8.07 -15.34 5.39
N VAL A 202 9.16 -15.24 4.65
CA VAL A 202 9.24 -14.45 3.41
C VAL A 202 9.46 -15.32 2.18
N GLU A 203 8.79 -14.96 1.08
CA GLU A 203 9.10 -15.37 -0.28
C GLU A 203 9.19 -14.11 -1.16
N SER A 204 10.16 -14.03 -2.08
CA SER A 204 10.28 -12.89 -2.99
C SER A 204 10.78 -13.27 -4.40
N LYS A 205 10.51 -12.41 -5.38
CA LYS A 205 10.88 -12.53 -6.80
C LYS A 205 11.27 -11.16 -7.35
N ASN A 206 12.34 -11.10 -8.14
CA ASN A 206 12.74 -9.93 -8.95
C ASN A 206 12.79 -8.58 -8.18
N LEU A 207 13.20 -8.57 -6.90
CA LEU A 207 13.23 -7.34 -6.09
C LEU A 207 14.23 -6.29 -6.60
N ASP A 208 15.22 -6.71 -7.38
CA ASP A 208 16.14 -5.86 -8.13
C ASP A 208 15.45 -5.04 -9.24
N LYS A 209 14.27 -5.48 -9.69
CA LYS A 209 13.50 -4.82 -10.77
C LYS A 209 12.38 -3.92 -10.25
N VAL A 210 12.29 -3.67 -8.95
CA VAL A 210 11.31 -2.72 -8.40
C VAL A 210 11.59 -1.33 -8.99
N PRO A 211 10.60 -0.65 -9.61
CA PRO A 211 10.74 0.69 -10.19
C PRO A 211 10.68 1.74 -9.08
N VAL A 212 11.73 1.74 -8.26
CA VAL A 212 11.95 2.64 -7.13
C VAL A 212 11.98 4.09 -7.62
N ALA A 213 11.24 4.97 -6.95
CA ALA A 213 11.33 6.40 -7.21
C ALA A 213 12.70 6.94 -6.79
N ALA A 214 13.20 7.96 -7.50
CA ALA A 214 14.41 8.66 -7.06
C ALA A 214 14.22 9.20 -5.63
N ALA A 215 15.30 9.19 -4.85
CA ALA A 215 15.29 9.80 -3.54
C ALA A 215 14.90 11.29 -3.64
N PRO A 216 14.05 11.79 -2.72
CA PRO A 216 13.64 13.19 -2.70
C PRO A 216 14.83 14.13 -2.47
#